data_AF-A0A2W4IIS2-F1
#
_entry.id   AF-A0A2W4IIS2-F1
#
_cell.length_a   1.000
_cell.length_b   1.000
_cell.length_c   1.000
_cell.angle_alpha   90.00
_cell.angle_beta   90.00
_cell.angle_gamma   90.00
#
_symmetry.space_group_name_H-M   'P 1'
#
loop_
_entity.id
_entity.type
_entity.pdbx_description
1 polymer ?
#
loop_
_entity_poly.entity_id
_entity_poly.type
_entity_poly.pdbx_seq_one_letter_code
_entity_poly.pdbx_strand_id
1 'polypeptide(L)'
;MKKYKLKKDFSFLKAGNEVFLDFDCRKGKEFVEVYTLKSTYIGNMEVLKDTTSEFFEKIPEKPKSVWDLEGGDYYFSIQDLIVDNCIIYNYEVMNQLRELGDVFLTREEAEKEFERRKEIQKIKKYCWENSINMNNSFESQTFYSNSITGNIEYTCNFKNGNPIGYFSLKDAEKILEKFEEELKIILDV
;
A
#
# COMPACT_ATOMS: atom_id res chain seq x y z
N MET A 1 9.86 14.45 2.35
CA MET A 1 10.00 15.74 1.62
C MET A 1 8.82 15.99 0.69
N LYS A 2 8.20 17.17 0.74
CA LYS A 2 7.10 17.58 -0.15
C LYS A 2 7.49 18.84 -0.92
N LYS A 3 7.06 18.98 -2.18
CA LYS A 3 7.38 20.14 -3.02
C LYS A 3 6.47 21.34 -2.72
N TYR A 4 7.08 22.51 -2.58
CA TYR A 4 6.39 23.78 -2.35
C TYR A 4 6.95 24.87 -3.25
N LYS A 5 6.11 25.85 -3.55
CA LYS A 5 6.50 27.11 -4.17
C LYS A 5 6.62 28.18 -3.09
N LEU A 6 7.73 28.90 -3.09
CA LEU A 6 7.95 29.99 -2.16
C LEU A 6 7.12 31.23 -2.55
N LYS A 7 6.37 31.79 -1.60
CA LYS A 7 5.50 32.97 -1.80
C LYS A 7 6.21 34.31 -1.52
N LYS A 8 7.24 34.30 -0.65
CA LYS A 8 7.94 35.50 -0.18
C LYS A 8 9.45 35.33 -0.27
N ASP A 9 10.18 36.42 -0.46
CA ASP A 9 11.64 36.39 -0.48
C ASP A 9 12.22 36.03 0.90
N PHE A 10 13.22 35.16 0.90
CA PHE A 10 14.20 34.99 1.97
C PHE A 10 15.54 35.60 1.55
N SER A 11 16.43 35.80 2.52
CA SER A 11 17.78 36.33 2.28
C SER A 11 18.60 35.47 1.31
N PHE A 12 18.29 34.18 1.20
CA PHE A 12 18.99 33.20 0.38
C PHE A 12 18.13 32.56 -0.71
N LEU A 13 16.84 32.92 -0.83
CA LEU A 13 15.92 32.29 -1.77
C LEU A 13 14.80 33.25 -2.21
N LYS A 14 14.53 33.33 -3.51
CA LYS A 14 13.54 34.27 -4.07
C LYS A 14 12.15 33.66 -4.19
N ALA A 15 11.12 34.48 -3.98
CA ALA A 15 9.74 34.13 -4.25
C ALA A 15 9.58 33.58 -5.67
N GLY A 16 8.73 32.56 -5.80
CA GLY A 16 8.54 31.80 -7.02
C GLY A 16 9.43 30.55 -7.14
N ASN A 17 10.51 30.44 -6.38
CA ASN A 17 11.36 29.25 -6.38
C ASN A 17 10.63 28.03 -5.82
N GLU A 18 10.90 26.87 -6.41
CA GLU A 18 10.42 25.58 -5.93
C GLU A 18 11.45 24.95 -4.97
N VAL A 19 10.96 24.43 -3.86
CA VAL A 19 11.77 23.80 -2.82
C VAL A 19 11.10 22.54 -2.30
N PHE A 20 11.90 21.67 -1.68
CA PHE A 20 11.38 20.61 -0.84
C PHE A 20 11.42 21.06 0.62
N LEU A 21 10.32 20.83 1.32
CA LEU A 21 10.24 20.98 2.77
C LEU A 21 10.27 19.60 3.42
N ASP A 22 11.10 19.47 4.44
CA ASP A 22 11.04 18.36 5.39
C ASP A 22 10.70 18.89 6.78
N PHE A 23 9.77 18.23 7.46
CA PHE A 23 9.28 18.67 8.76
C PHE A 23 9.92 17.78 9.82
N ASP A 24 10.73 18.38 10.68
CA ASP A 24 11.43 17.68 11.75
C ASP A 24 10.97 18.21 13.13
N CYS A 25 10.83 17.32 14.10
CA CYS A 25 10.44 17.65 15.47
C CYS A 25 11.65 17.45 16.38
N ARG A 26 12.35 18.53 16.73
CA ARG A 26 13.50 18.48 17.64
C ARG A 26 13.13 19.15 18.97
N LYS A 27 13.21 18.38 20.07
CA LYS A 27 12.98 18.88 21.45
C LYS A 27 11.63 19.60 21.64
N GLY A 28 10.56 19.09 21.02
CA GLY A 28 9.21 19.65 21.14
C GLY A 28 8.95 20.92 20.31
N LYS A 29 9.88 21.29 19.42
CA LYS A 29 9.73 22.36 18.44
C LYS A 29 9.69 21.78 17.03
N GLU A 30 8.75 22.24 16.21
CA GLU A 30 8.65 21.91 14.79
C GLU A 30 9.62 22.82 14.00
N PHE A 31 10.49 22.20 13.21
CA PHE A 31 11.39 22.87 12.27
C PHE A 31 11.05 22.44 10.86
N VAL A 32 11.32 23.35 9.91
CA VAL A 32 11.22 23.06 8.49
C VAL A 32 12.61 23.16 7.89
N GLU A 33 13.11 22.05 7.38
CA GLU A 33 14.32 22.00 6.57
C GLU A 33 13.97 22.27 5.11
N VAL A 34 14.70 23.21 4.50
CA VAL A 34 14.45 23.68 3.13
C VAL A 34 15.56 23.17 2.23
N TYR A 35 15.18 22.44 1.19
CA TYR A 35 16.09 21.89 0.19
C TYR A 35 15.78 22.43 -1.21
N THR A 36 16.82 22.56 -2.04
CA THR A 36 16.64 22.81 -3.48
C THR A 36 16.04 21.57 -4.17
N LEU A 37 15.62 21.73 -5.43
CA LEU A 37 15.23 20.59 -6.27
C LEU A 37 16.34 19.55 -6.51
N LYS A 38 17.60 19.90 -6.25
CA LYS A 38 18.76 18.99 -6.31
C LYS A 38 19.07 18.36 -4.93
N SER A 39 18.11 18.41 -4.00
CA SER A 39 18.24 17.92 -2.62
C SER A 39 19.40 18.54 -1.83
N THR A 40 19.90 19.70 -2.26
CA THR A 40 20.92 20.44 -1.51
C THR A 40 20.25 21.19 -0.37
N TYR A 41 20.69 20.93 0.86
CA TYR A 41 20.25 21.64 2.06
C TYR A 41 20.58 23.13 1.95
N ILE A 42 19.59 23.99 2.15
CA ILE A 42 19.74 25.45 2.05
C ILE A 42 19.69 26.10 3.45
N GLY A 43 18.94 25.49 4.37
CA GLY A 43 18.81 25.98 5.73
C GLY A 43 17.60 25.38 6.44
N ASN A 44 17.47 25.70 7.72
CA ASN A 44 16.34 25.34 8.55
C ASN A 44 15.65 26.61 9.07
N MET A 45 14.32 26.57 9.16
CA MET A 45 13.54 27.60 9.84
C MET A 45 12.78 26.99 11.00
N GLU A 46 12.77 27.70 12.13
CA GLU A 46 11.78 27.47 13.17
C GLU A 46 10.47 28.04 12.64
N VAL A 47 9.58 27.16 12.17
CA VAL A 47 8.31 27.55 11.58
C VAL A 47 7.22 27.15 12.56
N LEU A 48 6.47 28.12 13.06
CA LEU A 48 5.21 27.81 13.73
C LEU A 48 4.29 27.22 12.67
N LYS A 49 3.68 26.06 12.93
CA LYS A 49 2.82 25.30 12.00
C LYS A 49 1.94 26.19 11.09
N ASP A 50 1.39 27.26 11.65
CA ASP A 50 0.51 28.24 10.99
C ASP A 50 1.21 29.14 9.96
N THR A 51 2.50 29.47 10.15
CA THR A 51 3.28 30.31 9.23
C THR A 51 3.71 29.61 7.94
N THR A 52 3.69 28.28 7.88
CA THR A 52 4.07 27.54 6.67
C THR A 52 3.21 27.91 5.47
N SER A 53 1.91 28.12 5.68
CA SER A 53 0.95 28.48 4.62
C SER A 53 1.14 29.91 4.08
N GLU A 54 1.76 30.78 4.88
CA GLU A 54 2.04 32.18 4.54
C GLU A 54 3.25 32.30 3.61
N PHE A 55 4.28 31.48 3.84
CA PHE A 55 5.51 31.50 3.07
C PHE A 55 5.52 30.48 1.93
N PHE A 56 4.73 29.40 2.01
CA PHE A 56 4.78 28.32 1.04
C PHE A 56 3.41 27.99 0.46
N GLU A 57 3.37 27.77 -0.85
CA GLU A 57 2.23 27.19 -1.55
C GLU A 57 2.56 25.72 -1.84
N LYS A 58 1.74 24.80 -1.32
CA LYS A 58 1.92 23.37 -1.61
C LYS A 58 1.68 23.15 -3.09
N ILE A 59 2.68 22.65 -3.80
CA ILE A 59 2.48 22.21 -5.18
C ILE A 59 1.82 20.84 -5.09
N PRO A 60 0.61 20.65 -5.65
CA PRO A 60 -0.01 19.34 -5.68
C PRO A 60 0.88 18.43 -6.53
N GLU A 61 1.57 17.50 -5.88
CA GLU A 61 2.25 16.43 -6.57
C GLU A 61 1.19 15.50 -7.18
N LYS A 62 1.40 15.12 -8.45
CA LYS A 62 0.62 14.05 -9.06
C LYS A 62 0.74 12.83 -8.13
N PRO A 63 -0.35 12.11 -7.82
CA PRO A 63 -0.24 10.88 -7.05
C PRO A 63 0.78 9.98 -7.75
N LYS A 64 1.90 9.68 -7.09
CA LYS A 64 2.83 8.67 -7.57
C LYS A 64 2.14 7.32 -7.36
N SER A 65 2.22 6.43 -8.33
CA SER A 65 2.01 5.01 -8.15
C SER A 65 3.35 4.35 -7.84
N VAL A 66 3.32 3.09 -7.39
CA VAL A 66 4.56 2.30 -7.22
C VAL A 66 5.35 2.18 -8.53
N TRP A 67 4.70 2.35 -9.69
CA TRP A 67 5.32 2.31 -11.02
C TRP A 67 6.05 3.60 -11.38
N ASP A 68 5.70 4.71 -10.73
CA ASP A 68 6.31 6.03 -10.95
C ASP A 68 7.56 6.26 -10.06
N LEU A 69 7.99 5.28 -9.26
CA LEU A 69 9.19 5.41 -8.44
C LEU A 69 10.46 5.28 -9.30
N GLU A 70 11.43 6.15 -9.05
CA GLU A 70 12.72 6.21 -9.76
C GLU A 70 13.91 5.97 -8.81
N GLY A 71 15.11 5.81 -9.35
CA GLY A 71 16.33 5.62 -8.57
C GLY A 71 16.53 6.73 -7.54
N GLY A 72 16.70 6.35 -6.27
CA GLY A 72 16.78 7.28 -5.13
C GLY A 72 15.44 7.62 -4.47
N ASP A 73 14.29 7.22 -5.03
CA ASP A 73 13.01 7.30 -4.32
C ASP A 73 12.96 6.25 -3.19
N TYR A 74 12.22 6.61 -2.13
CA TYR A 74 11.92 5.74 -1.00
C TYR A 74 10.64 4.93 -1.26
N TYR A 75 10.64 3.70 -0.76
CA TYR A 75 9.46 2.83 -0.75
C TYR A 75 9.46 1.95 0.50
N PHE A 76 8.32 1.36 0.80
CA PHE A 76 8.19 0.36 1.86
C PHE A 76 8.00 -1.01 1.23
N SER A 77 8.56 -2.04 1.87
CA SER A 77 8.48 -3.42 1.40
C SER A 77 8.39 -4.37 2.58
N ILE A 78 7.75 -5.51 2.36
CA ILE A 78 7.69 -6.60 3.34
C ILE A 78 8.90 -7.51 3.05
N GLN A 79 9.96 -7.38 3.85
CA GLN A 79 11.18 -8.18 3.72
C GLN A 79 11.54 -8.76 5.08
N ASP A 80 12.07 -10.00 5.10
CA ASP A 80 12.53 -10.66 6.33
C ASP A 80 11.52 -10.64 7.49
N LEU A 81 10.23 -10.77 7.17
CA LEU A 81 9.10 -10.75 8.12
C LEU A 81 8.86 -9.41 8.83
N ILE A 82 9.41 -8.31 8.31
CA ILE A 82 9.18 -6.95 8.80
C ILE A 82 8.83 -6.00 7.65
N VAL A 83 8.24 -4.85 8.00
CA VAL A 83 8.09 -3.73 7.06
C VAL A 83 9.32 -2.85 7.17
N ASP A 84 10.09 -2.77 6.10
CA ASP A 84 11.31 -1.96 6.04
C ASP A 84 11.18 -0.77 5.09
N ASN A 85 11.98 0.26 5.36
CA ASN A 85 12.12 1.42 4.48
C ASN A 85 13.31 1.20 3.55
N CYS A 86 13.03 1.16 2.25
CA CYS A 86 14.01 0.87 1.23
C CYS A 86 14.22 2.07 0.31
N ILE A 87 15.43 2.16 -0.26
CA ILE A 87 15.77 3.12 -1.31
C ILE A 87 16.04 2.34 -2.59
N ILE A 88 15.56 2.85 -3.72
CA ILE A 88 15.82 2.22 -5.03
C ILE A 88 17.29 2.41 -5.40
N TYR A 89 18.09 1.36 -5.15
CA TYR A 89 19.48 1.27 -5.59
C TYR A 89 19.68 0.34 -6.80
N ASN A 90 18.77 -0.62 -7.01
CA ASN A 90 18.82 -1.58 -8.11
C ASN A 90 17.43 -1.75 -8.73
N TYR A 91 17.29 -1.37 -10.00
CA TYR A 91 16.04 -1.43 -10.75
C TYR A 91 15.54 -2.87 -11.01
N GLU A 92 16.44 -3.86 -11.14
CA GLU A 92 16.04 -5.26 -11.37
C GLU A 92 15.35 -5.86 -10.15
N VAL A 93 15.95 -5.69 -8.97
CA VAL A 93 15.37 -6.17 -7.69
C VAL A 93 14.03 -5.47 -7.43
N MET A 94 13.96 -4.17 -7.71
CA MET A 94 12.73 -3.40 -7.54
C MET A 94 11.62 -3.87 -8.50
N ASN A 95 11.93 -4.17 -9.76
CA ASN A 95 10.94 -4.71 -10.70
C ASN A 95 10.37 -6.04 -10.20
N GLN A 96 11.21 -6.94 -9.68
CA GLN A 96 10.76 -8.19 -9.08
C GLN A 96 9.84 -7.95 -7.88
N LEU A 97 10.20 -7.04 -6.98
CA LEU A 97 9.35 -6.69 -5.83
C LEU A 97 8.00 -6.07 -6.27
N ARG A 98 8.00 -5.22 -7.31
CA ARG A 98 6.77 -4.66 -7.87
C ARG A 98 5.88 -5.74 -8.47
N GLU A 99 6.46 -6.68 -9.21
CA GLU A 99 5.75 -7.81 -9.81
C GLU A 99 5.14 -8.73 -8.73
N LEU A 100 5.82 -8.89 -7.59
CA LEU A 100 5.29 -9.63 -6.44
C LEU A 100 4.20 -8.86 -5.67
N GLY A 101 4.02 -7.56 -5.92
CA GLY A 101 3.13 -6.71 -5.15
C GLY A 101 3.65 -6.38 -3.75
N ASP A 102 4.97 -6.40 -3.56
CA ASP A 102 5.67 -6.17 -2.29
C ASP A 102 6.29 -4.77 -2.19
N VAL A 103 5.74 -3.81 -2.95
CA VAL A 103 6.17 -2.40 -2.95
C VAL A 103 4.99 -1.52 -2.57
N PHE A 104 5.19 -0.65 -1.59
CA PHE A 104 4.18 0.25 -1.05
C PHE A 104 4.74 1.67 -0.98
N LEU A 105 3.86 2.66 -1.15
CA LEU A 105 4.25 4.07 -1.08
C LEU A 105 4.32 4.57 0.35
N THR A 106 3.52 3.98 1.23
CA THR A 106 3.47 4.31 2.65
C THR A 106 3.74 3.10 3.53
N ARG A 107 4.27 3.36 4.72
CA ARG A 107 4.45 2.36 5.76
C ARG A 107 3.12 1.75 6.20
N GLU A 108 2.08 2.58 6.32
CA GLU A 108 0.75 2.16 6.74
C GLU A 108 0.14 1.14 5.78
N GLU A 109 0.25 1.37 4.46
CA GLU A 109 -0.17 0.39 3.44
C GLU A 109 0.58 -0.94 3.59
N ALA A 110 1.90 -0.87 3.78
CA ALA A 110 2.73 -2.07 3.95
C ALA A 110 2.41 -2.83 5.24
N GLU A 111 2.22 -2.13 6.36
CA GLU A 111 1.85 -2.72 7.66
C GLU A 111 0.45 -3.34 7.61
N LYS A 112 -0.51 -2.68 6.93
CA LYS A 112 -1.85 -3.21 6.71
C LYS A 112 -1.79 -4.51 5.90
N GLU A 113 -1.05 -4.53 4.79
CA GLU A 113 -0.88 -5.74 3.98
C GLU A 113 -0.13 -6.85 4.73
N PHE A 114 0.87 -6.49 5.54
CA PHE A 114 1.60 -7.44 6.38
C PHE A 114 0.68 -8.15 7.39
N GLU A 115 -0.11 -7.38 8.14
CA GLU A 115 -1.08 -7.95 9.09
C GLU A 115 -2.16 -8.75 8.34
N ARG A 116 -2.63 -8.26 7.19
CA ARG A 116 -3.58 -9.01 6.34
C ARG A 116 -3.06 -10.40 5.98
N ARG A 117 -1.81 -10.49 5.48
CA ARG A 117 -1.17 -11.77 5.11
C ARG A 117 -1.05 -12.72 6.29
N LYS A 118 -0.67 -12.18 7.46
CA LYS A 118 -0.55 -12.94 8.70
C LYS A 118 -1.89 -13.54 9.13
N GLU A 119 -2.97 -12.75 9.12
CA GLU A 119 -4.30 -13.22 9.48
C GLU A 119 -4.85 -14.26 8.48
N ILE A 120 -4.60 -14.07 7.18
CA ILE A 120 -4.92 -15.08 6.15
C ILE A 120 -4.24 -16.42 6.47
N GLN A 121 -2.96 -16.40 6.84
CA GLN A 121 -2.23 -17.63 7.15
C GLN A 121 -2.73 -18.31 8.44
N LYS A 122 -3.16 -17.54 9.45
CA LYS A 122 -3.79 -18.11 10.65
C LYS A 122 -5.06 -18.89 10.29
N ILE A 123 -5.95 -18.30 9.48
CA ILE A 123 -7.18 -18.96 9.04
C ILE A 123 -6.86 -20.20 8.19
N LYS A 124 -5.92 -20.10 7.24
CA LYS A 124 -5.51 -21.24 6.40
C LYS A 124 -4.94 -22.40 7.23
N LYS A 125 -4.11 -22.09 8.22
CA LYS A 125 -3.57 -23.09 9.16
C LYS A 125 -4.69 -23.78 9.94
N TYR A 126 -5.62 -23.01 10.51
CA TYR A 126 -6.77 -23.59 11.22
C TYR A 126 -7.59 -24.51 10.32
N CYS A 127 -7.85 -24.10 9.07
CA CYS A 127 -8.60 -24.92 8.13
C CYS A 127 -7.89 -26.25 7.85
N TRP A 128 -6.57 -26.20 7.64
CA TRP A 128 -5.76 -27.41 7.45
C TRP A 128 -5.81 -28.33 8.67
N GLU A 129 -5.62 -27.80 9.89
CA GLU A 129 -5.64 -28.57 11.15
C GLU A 129 -7.01 -29.22 11.43
N ASN A 130 -8.10 -28.61 10.94
CA ASN A 130 -9.47 -29.05 11.19
C ASN A 130 -10.12 -29.75 9.98
N SER A 131 -9.32 -30.07 8.96
CA SER A 131 -9.81 -30.71 7.71
C SER A 131 -10.97 -29.93 7.06
N ILE A 132 -10.96 -28.60 7.20
CA ILE A 132 -11.93 -27.73 6.53
C ILE A 132 -11.46 -27.56 5.09
N ASN A 133 -12.33 -27.93 4.15
CA ASN A 133 -12.04 -27.80 2.72
C ASN A 133 -12.14 -26.33 2.30
N MET A 134 -10.98 -25.70 2.09
CA MET A 134 -10.86 -24.40 1.45
C MET A 134 -10.86 -24.62 -0.06
N ASN A 135 -11.99 -24.36 -0.70
CA ASN A 135 -12.03 -24.42 -2.14
C ASN A 135 -11.52 -23.09 -2.70
N ASN A 136 -10.39 -23.10 -3.41
CA ASN A 136 -9.90 -21.88 -4.08
C ASN A 136 -10.73 -21.53 -5.33
N SER A 137 -11.64 -22.43 -5.70
CA SER A 137 -12.61 -22.26 -6.77
C SER A 137 -14.00 -22.53 -6.21
N PHE A 138 -14.88 -21.54 -6.20
CA PHE A 138 -16.30 -21.91 -6.26
C PHE A 138 -16.59 -22.34 -7.69
N GLU A 139 -16.93 -23.60 -7.90
CA GLU A 139 -17.59 -24.00 -9.14
C GLU A 139 -18.99 -23.38 -9.12
N SER A 140 -19.21 -22.26 -9.83
CA SER A 140 -20.57 -22.01 -10.28
C SER A 140 -20.79 -22.91 -11.49
N GLN A 141 -21.44 -24.05 -11.27
CA GLN A 141 -21.90 -24.92 -12.36
C GLN A 141 -23.10 -24.22 -13.02
N THR A 142 -22.90 -23.70 -14.22
CA THR A 142 -23.99 -23.10 -15.01
C THR A 142 -24.39 -24.10 -16.08
N PHE A 143 -25.62 -24.60 -16.01
CA PHE A 143 -26.22 -25.37 -17.09
C PHE A 143 -26.69 -24.41 -18.18
N TYR A 144 -26.37 -24.69 -19.43
CA TYR A 144 -26.83 -23.92 -20.58
C TYR A 144 -27.19 -24.86 -21.73
N SER A 145 -28.12 -24.43 -22.57
CA SER A 145 -28.47 -25.15 -23.79
C SER A 145 -27.53 -24.70 -24.91
N ASN A 146 -26.79 -25.65 -25.49
CA ASN A 146 -25.95 -25.39 -26.65
C ASN A 146 -26.83 -25.42 -27.90
N SER A 147 -27.03 -24.25 -28.53
CA SER A 147 -27.92 -24.09 -29.68
C SER A 147 -27.41 -24.75 -30.98
N ILE A 148 -26.14 -25.14 -31.03
CA ILE A 148 -25.52 -25.80 -32.20
C ILE A 148 -25.67 -27.32 -32.10
N THR A 149 -25.42 -27.88 -30.92
CA THR A 149 -25.48 -29.34 -30.69
C THR A 149 -26.85 -29.81 -30.23
N GLY A 150 -27.68 -28.90 -29.70
CA GLY A 150 -28.97 -29.22 -29.09
C GLY A 150 -28.87 -29.84 -27.70
N ASN A 151 -27.66 -29.99 -27.15
CA ASN A 151 -27.44 -30.61 -25.85
C ASN A 151 -27.54 -29.59 -24.71
N ILE A 152 -27.87 -30.09 -23.52
CA ILE A 152 -27.64 -29.35 -22.26
C ILE A 152 -26.19 -29.61 -21.86
N GLU A 153 -25.41 -28.55 -21.78
CA GLU A 153 -24.01 -28.56 -21.37
C GLU A 153 -23.86 -27.82 -20.04
N TYR A 154 -22.74 -28.00 -19.36
CA TYR A 154 -22.41 -27.24 -18.15
C TYR A 154 -21.04 -26.58 -18.30
N THR A 155 -20.87 -25.42 -17.68
CA THR A 155 -19.57 -24.75 -17.55
C THR A 155 -19.26 -24.50 -16.07
N CYS A 156 -17.98 -24.62 -15.72
CA CYS A 156 -17.45 -24.27 -14.41
C CYS A 156 -16.77 -22.91 -14.53
N ASN A 157 -17.36 -21.86 -13.94
CA ASN A 157 -16.66 -20.59 -13.80
C ASN A 157 -15.87 -20.59 -12.49
N PHE A 158 -14.55 -20.42 -12.58
CA PHE A 158 -13.70 -20.19 -11.43
C PHE A 158 -13.91 -18.76 -10.93
N LYS A 159 -14.50 -18.58 -9.75
CA LYS A 159 -14.35 -17.29 -9.05
C LYS A 159 -12.94 -17.21 -8.49
N ASN A 160 -12.07 -16.50 -9.19
CA ASN A 160 -10.74 -16.17 -8.70
C ASN A 160 -10.84 -14.99 -7.73
N GLY A 161 -10.19 -15.09 -6.57
CA GLY A 161 -9.75 -13.90 -5.84
C GLY A 161 -10.05 -13.80 -4.34
N ASN A 162 -10.71 -14.78 -3.70
CA ASN A 162 -10.82 -14.72 -2.23
C ASN A 162 -9.51 -15.17 -1.57
N PRO A 163 -8.80 -14.31 -0.81
CA PRO A 163 -7.50 -14.64 -0.21
C PRO A 163 -7.52 -15.82 0.76
N ILE A 164 -8.68 -16.11 1.38
CA ILE A 164 -8.90 -17.23 2.30
C ILE A 164 -9.68 -18.40 1.67
N GLY A 165 -10.02 -18.30 0.38
CA GLY A 165 -10.80 -19.31 -0.34
C GLY A 165 -12.30 -19.25 -0.04
N TYR A 166 -13.00 -20.32 -0.40
CA TYR A 166 -14.44 -20.46 -0.18
C TYR A 166 -14.76 -21.69 0.68
N PHE A 167 -15.87 -21.60 1.41
CA PHE A 167 -16.27 -22.58 2.41
C PHE A 167 -17.71 -23.06 2.19
N SER A 168 -18.01 -24.27 2.68
CA SER A 168 -19.40 -24.67 2.90
C SER A 168 -20.06 -23.74 3.92
N LEU A 169 -21.40 -23.59 3.90
CA LEU A 169 -22.09 -22.75 4.89
C LEU A 169 -21.70 -23.11 6.34
N LYS A 170 -21.69 -24.41 6.63
CA LYS A 170 -21.32 -24.95 7.95
C LYS A 170 -19.90 -24.58 8.36
N ASP A 171 -18.95 -24.59 7.43
CA ASP A 171 -17.57 -24.24 7.77
C ASP A 171 -17.36 -22.72 7.80
N ALA A 172 -18.07 -21.97 6.95
CA ALA A 172 -18.08 -20.51 7.00
C ALA A 172 -18.56 -19.99 8.35
N GLU A 173 -19.62 -20.59 8.92
CA GLU A 173 -20.13 -20.25 10.26
C GLU A 173 -19.06 -20.47 11.35
N LYS A 174 -18.33 -21.60 11.31
CA LYS A 174 -17.23 -21.86 12.27
C LYS A 174 -16.08 -20.86 12.13
N ILE A 175 -15.72 -20.51 10.90
CA ILE A 175 -14.66 -19.54 10.63
C ILE A 175 -15.09 -18.15 11.13
N LEU A 176 -16.34 -17.75 10.87
CA LEU A 176 -16.88 -16.49 11.34
C LEU A 176 -16.92 -16.41 12.87
N GLU A 177 -17.40 -17.45 13.55
CA GLU A 177 -17.45 -17.52 15.01
C GLU A 177 -16.06 -17.39 15.65
N LYS A 178 -15.04 -17.95 15.00
CA LYS A 178 -13.68 -18.01 15.56
C LYS A 178 -12.77 -16.86 15.17
N PHE A 179 -12.95 -16.30 13.97
CA PHE A 179 -12.02 -15.38 13.33
C PHE A 179 -12.70 -14.08 12.87
N GLU A 180 -13.74 -13.63 13.56
CA GLU A 180 -14.50 -12.42 13.17
C GLU A 180 -13.58 -11.19 13.04
N GLU A 181 -12.66 -10.98 13.98
CA GLU A 181 -11.75 -9.83 13.99
C GLU A 181 -10.69 -9.92 12.89
N GLU A 182 -10.13 -11.11 12.69
CA GLU A 182 -9.20 -11.37 11.58
C GLU A 182 -9.87 -11.16 10.22
N LEU A 183 -11.12 -11.58 10.07
CA LEU A 183 -11.89 -11.36 8.84
C LEU A 183 -12.14 -9.87 8.57
N LYS A 184 -12.35 -9.05 9.60
CA LYS A 184 -12.45 -7.58 9.45
C LYS A 184 -11.15 -7.02 8.86
N ILE A 185 -9.99 -7.43 9.38
CA ILE A 185 -8.67 -7.01 8.85
C ILE A 185 -8.50 -7.46 7.39
N ILE A 186 -8.92 -8.69 7.06
CA ILE A 186 -8.76 -9.27 5.71
C ILE A 186 -9.64 -8.59 4.66
N LEU A 187 -10.85 -8.18 5.04
CA LEU A 187 -11.88 -7.65 4.14
C LEU A 187 -11.92 -6.12 4.05
N ASP A 188 -11.27 -5.40 4.98
CA ASP A 188 -11.23 -3.94 5.02
C ASP A 188 -10.25 -3.32 3.99
N VAL A 189 -10.18 -3.83 2.75
CA VAL A 189 -9.27 -3.30 1.71
C VAL A 189 -9.99 -2.39 0.73
#